data_AF-A0A382H0V8-F1
#
_entry.id   AF-A0A382H0V8-F1
#
_cell.length_a   1.000
_cell.length_b   1.000
_cell.length_c   1.000
_cell.angle_alpha   90.00
_cell.angle_beta   90.00
_cell.angle_gamma   90.00
#
_symmetry.space_group_name_H-M   'P 1'
#
loop_
_entity.id
_entity.type
_entity.pdbx_description
1 polymer ?
#
loop_
_entity_poly.entity_id
_entity_poly.type
_entity_poly.pdbx_seq_one_letter_code
_entity_poly.pdbx_strand_id
1 'polypeptide(L)'
;VARTEHHPTGLIHYNPRLSFRGYTLFTAQMNNAYLIDPKGRFVHRWQHERGITNAELLPNGNLLALTMPSPEVQGQRGLNGQAAACVELDWDNNILWEYNDPWIHHDQKRLANGNTLLLRWEPMPRRLIKRISGGYNATGDDPKHMLGDAVLEVTPEGSIARKWRSWEHLDPEIDMICPLDDRREWTHANSIDTAPNG
;
A
#
# COMPACT_ATOMS: atom_id res chain seq x y z
N VAL A 1 4.20 -26.19 -11.17
CA VAL A 1 3.10 -25.26 -11.53
C VAL A 1 1.81 -26.04 -11.45
N ALA A 2 1.03 -25.88 -10.38
CA ALA A 2 -0.28 -26.51 -10.27
C ALA A 2 -1.27 -25.65 -11.08
N ARG A 3 -1.53 -26.01 -12.33
CA ARG A 3 -2.66 -25.49 -13.10
C ARG A 3 -3.71 -26.59 -13.13
N THR A 4 -4.90 -26.30 -12.65
CA THR A 4 -6.07 -27.15 -12.86
C THR A 4 -6.42 -27.12 -14.35
N GLU A 5 -6.18 -28.21 -15.08
CA GLU A 5 -6.48 -28.35 -16.51
C GLU A 5 -7.99 -28.39 -16.82
N HIS A 6 -8.84 -28.41 -15.79
CA HIS A 6 -10.28 -28.61 -15.89
C HIS A 6 -11.11 -27.32 -15.98
N HIS A 7 -10.48 -26.13 -16.03
CA HIS A 7 -11.21 -24.86 -16.09
C HIS A 7 -10.76 -23.98 -17.26
N PRO A 8 -11.70 -23.41 -18.04
CA PRO A 8 -11.38 -22.39 -19.02
C PRO A 8 -10.73 -21.18 -18.34
N THR A 9 -9.72 -20.59 -18.98
CA THR A 9 -9.05 -19.38 -18.48
C THR A 9 -9.79 -18.12 -18.94
N GLY A 10 -9.64 -17.04 -18.17
CA GLY A 10 -10.32 -15.77 -18.45
C GLY A 10 -11.72 -15.68 -17.82
N LEU A 11 -12.59 -14.85 -18.40
CA LEU A 11 -13.95 -14.67 -17.91
C LEU A 11 -14.79 -15.91 -18.19
N ILE A 12 -15.17 -16.62 -17.12
CA ILE A 12 -15.97 -17.85 -17.21
C ILE A 12 -17.49 -17.60 -17.16
N HIS A 13 -17.94 -16.46 -16.62
CA HIS A 13 -19.35 -16.11 -16.50
C HIS A 13 -19.55 -14.60 -16.39
N TYR A 14 -20.55 -14.05 -17.07
CA TYR A 14 -20.95 -12.65 -16.93
C TYR A 14 -22.47 -12.51 -16.99
N ASN A 15 -23.05 -11.83 -15.99
CA ASN A 15 -24.46 -11.53 -15.92
C ASN A 15 -24.67 -10.00 -15.85
N PRO A 16 -25.07 -9.34 -16.95
CA PRO A 16 -25.18 -7.88 -17.02
C PRO A 16 -26.26 -7.26 -16.12
N ARG A 17 -27.11 -8.09 -15.47
CA ARG A 17 -28.10 -7.65 -14.48
C ARG A 17 -27.56 -7.65 -13.06
N LEU A 18 -26.52 -8.45 -12.79
CA LEU A 18 -25.94 -8.62 -11.45
C LEU A 18 -24.51 -8.07 -11.36
N SER A 19 -23.87 -7.76 -12.49
CA SER A 19 -22.53 -7.20 -12.55
C SER A 19 -22.57 -5.68 -12.71
N PHE A 20 -21.72 -4.99 -11.96
CA PHE A 20 -21.44 -3.57 -12.18
C PHE A 20 -20.89 -3.34 -13.59
N ARG A 21 -21.33 -2.28 -14.27
CA ARG A 21 -21.00 -2.03 -15.69
C ARG A 21 -19.71 -1.23 -15.90
N GLY A 22 -18.79 -1.30 -14.95
CA GLY A 22 -17.51 -0.59 -14.96
C GLY A 22 -16.34 -1.46 -15.42
N TYR A 23 -15.17 -0.86 -15.47
CA TYR A 23 -13.91 -1.57 -15.67
C TYR A 23 -13.41 -2.17 -14.35
N THR A 24 -12.62 -3.24 -14.46
CA THR A 24 -11.89 -3.81 -13.32
C THR A 24 -10.41 -3.52 -13.50
N LEU A 25 -9.83 -2.80 -12.54
CA LEU A 25 -8.39 -2.61 -12.40
C LEU A 25 -7.84 -3.68 -11.46
N PHE A 26 -6.73 -4.31 -11.83
CA PHE A 26 -6.02 -5.22 -10.93
C PHE A 26 -4.52 -5.23 -11.25
N THR A 27 -3.71 -5.45 -10.21
CA THR A 27 -2.27 -5.69 -10.35
C THR A 27 -2.04 -7.18 -10.49
N ALA A 28 -1.34 -7.59 -11.54
CA ALA A 28 -0.95 -8.98 -11.74
C ALA A 28 0.43 -9.03 -12.36
N GLN A 29 1.27 -9.96 -11.89
CA GLN A 29 2.71 -9.95 -12.17
C GLN A 29 3.38 -8.69 -11.61
N MET A 30 4.63 -8.79 -11.17
CA MET A 30 5.27 -7.74 -10.35
C MET A 30 5.29 -6.35 -11.01
N ASN A 31 5.21 -6.26 -12.35
CA ASN A 31 5.44 -5.01 -13.10
C ASN A 31 4.24 -4.46 -13.87
N ASN A 32 3.03 -5.02 -13.68
CA ASN A 32 1.88 -4.61 -14.48
C ASN A 32 0.63 -4.36 -13.64
N ALA A 33 -0.11 -3.32 -14.03
CA ALA A 33 -1.53 -3.19 -13.73
C ALA A 33 -2.34 -3.32 -15.02
N TYR A 34 -3.48 -3.99 -14.93
CA TYR A 34 -4.35 -4.26 -16.07
C TYR A 34 -5.73 -3.69 -15.83
N LEU A 35 -6.28 -3.06 -16.86
CA LEU A 35 -7.67 -2.66 -16.93
C LEU A 35 -8.40 -3.62 -17.87
N ILE A 36 -9.47 -4.25 -17.38
CA ILE A 36 -10.34 -5.09 -18.20
C ILE A 36 -11.77 -4.55 -18.21
N ASP A 37 -12.48 -4.81 -19.31
CA ASP A 37 -13.91 -4.52 -19.40
C ASP A 37 -14.77 -5.62 -18.76
N PRO A 38 -16.10 -5.42 -18.61
CA PRO A 38 -17.00 -6.45 -18.06
C PRO A 38 -17.04 -7.78 -18.84
N LYS A 39 -16.51 -7.82 -20.07
CA LYS A 39 -16.41 -9.02 -20.90
C LYS A 39 -15.04 -9.71 -20.76
N GLY A 40 -14.20 -9.27 -19.82
CA GLY A 40 -12.88 -9.82 -19.58
C GLY A 40 -11.86 -9.48 -20.67
N ARG A 41 -12.14 -8.48 -21.51
CA ARG A 41 -11.19 -8.04 -22.55
C ARG A 41 -10.25 -7.01 -21.96
N PHE A 42 -8.96 -7.16 -22.25
CA PHE A 42 -7.97 -6.14 -21.88
C PHE A 42 -8.27 -4.84 -22.61
N VAL A 43 -8.32 -3.76 -21.83
CA VAL A 43 -8.55 -2.39 -22.28
C VAL A 43 -7.22 -1.64 -22.27
N HIS A 44 -6.46 -1.81 -21.20
CA HIS A 44 -5.20 -1.13 -21.01
C HIS A 44 -4.26 -1.91 -20.09
N ARG A 45 -2.96 -1.60 -20.19
CA ARG A 45 -1.90 -2.14 -19.34
C ARG A 45 -0.91 -1.04 -19.01
N TRP A 46 -0.78 -0.74 -17.72
CA TRP A 46 0.33 0.05 -17.22
C TRP A 46 1.53 -0.84 -16.88
N GLN A 47 2.73 -0.30 -17.05
CA GLN A 47 4.00 -0.96 -16.77
C GLN A 47 4.97 -0.01 -16.07
N HIS A 48 5.72 -0.53 -15.10
CA HIS A 48 6.77 0.21 -14.42
C HIS A 48 7.93 -0.73 -14.08
N GLU A 49 9.17 -0.28 -14.31
CA GLU A 49 10.37 -1.12 -14.16
C GLU A 49 10.62 -1.55 -12.71
N ARG A 50 10.27 -0.69 -11.75
CA ARG A 50 10.35 -0.97 -10.30
C ARG A 50 9.14 -1.76 -9.78
N GLY A 51 8.24 -2.17 -10.67
CA GLY A 51 7.05 -2.88 -10.32
C GLY A 51 5.83 -2.00 -10.04
N ILE A 52 4.65 -2.62 -9.96
CA ILE A 52 3.36 -1.99 -9.69
C ILE A 52 2.57 -2.85 -8.68
N THR A 53 2.23 -2.25 -7.55
CA THR A 53 1.36 -2.79 -6.50
C THR A 53 0.36 -1.71 -6.07
N ASN A 54 -0.72 -2.12 -5.39
CA ASN A 54 -1.75 -1.23 -4.84
C ASN A 54 -2.18 -0.10 -5.80
N ALA A 55 -2.63 -0.48 -6.99
CA ALA A 55 -2.92 0.47 -8.05
C ALA A 55 -4.34 1.06 -7.92
N GLU A 56 -4.45 2.37 -8.09
CA GLU A 56 -5.69 3.15 -8.10
C GLU A 56 -5.81 3.93 -9.41
N LEU A 57 -6.99 3.87 -10.04
CA LEU A 57 -7.29 4.69 -11.21
C LEU A 57 -7.83 6.05 -10.75
N LEU A 58 -7.11 7.12 -11.09
CA LEU A 58 -7.50 8.49 -10.77
C LEU A 58 -8.62 9.00 -11.71
N PRO A 59 -9.42 10.00 -11.29
CA PRO A 59 -10.51 10.54 -12.10
C PRO A 59 -10.08 11.12 -13.46
N ASN A 60 -8.81 11.50 -13.60
CA ASN A 60 -8.23 12.00 -14.85
C ASN A 60 -7.77 10.87 -15.80
N GLY A 61 -7.88 9.61 -15.39
CA GLY A 61 -7.46 8.44 -16.18
C GLY A 61 -6.02 7.98 -15.94
N ASN A 62 -5.27 8.67 -15.06
CA ASN A 62 -3.92 8.27 -14.67
C ASN A 62 -3.96 7.14 -13.64
N LEU A 63 -2.86 6.38 -13.56
CA LEU A 63 -2.68 5.36 -12.55
C LEU A 63 -1.81 5.90 -11.41
N LEU A 64 -2.30 5.82 -10.18
CA LEU A 64 -1.49 6.00 -8.99
C LEU A 64 -1.18 4.62 -8.40
N ALA A 65 0.08 4.35 -8.09
CA ALA A 65 0.48 3.02 -7.63
C ALA A 65 1.70 3.08 -6.71
N LEU A 66 1.93 1.98 -6.00
CA LEU A 66 3.16 1.73 -5.27
C LEU A 66 4.12 0.88 -6.10
N THR A 67 5.42 1.07 -5.90
CA THR A 67 6.44 0.21 -6.51
C THR A 67 6.76 -0.99 -5.61
N MET A 68 7.46 -1.99 -6.14
CA MET A 68 7.98 -3.08 -5.32
C MET A 68 8.99 -2.57 -4.28
N PRO A 69 9.23 -3.34 -3.19
CA PRO A 69 10.22 -3.01 -2.18
C PRO A 69 11.63 -2.90 -2.75
N SER A 70 12.47 -2.06 -2.15
CA SER A 70 13.88 -1.98 -2.52
C SER A 70 14.65 -3.13 -1.84
N PRO A 71 15.49 -3.88 -2.57
CA PRO A 71 16.29 -4.96 -1.97
C PRO A 71 17.39 -4.44 -1.04
N GLU A 72 17.67 -3.13 -1.05
CA GLU A 72 18.83 -2.52 -0.40
C GLU A 72 18.52 -1.98 1.01
N VAL A 73 17.24 -1.92 1.41
CA VAL A 73 16.84 -1.28 2.67
C VAL A 73 16.94 -2.28 3.81
N GLN A 74 18.00 -2.15 4.61
CA GLN A 74 18.16 -2.93 5.83
C GLN A 74 17.10 -2.55 6.87
N GLY A 75 16.59 -3.54 7.60
CA GLY A 75 15.57 -3.34 8.65
C GLY A 75 14.12 -3.57 8.23
N GLN A 76 13.85 -3.75 6.93
CA GLN A 76 12.49 -4.09 6.44
C GLN A 76 12.26 -5.59 6.25
N ARG A 77 13.31 -6.40 6.38
CA ARG A 77 13.25 -7.84 6.09
C ARG A 77 12.19 -8.54 6.95
N GLY A 78 11.21 -9.12 6.26
CA GLY A 78 10.12 -9.89 6.86
C GLY A 78 8.92 -9.08 7.35
N LEU A 79 8.88 -7.76 7.09
CA LEU A 79 7.66 -6.95 7.19
C LEU A 79 6.80 -7.14 5.93
N ASN A 80 5.49 -7.01 6.04
CA ASN A 80 4.58 -7.19 4.91
C ASN A 80 4.09 -5.85 4.33
N GLY A 81 3.80 -5.81 3.03
CA GLY A 81 3.22 -4.63 2.37
C GLY A 81 4.21 -3.56 1.95
N GLN A 82 5.52 -3.81 2.04
CA GLN A 82 6.58 -2.85 1.71
C GLN A 82 6.45 -2.29 0.26
N ALA A 83 6.81 -1.02 0.10
CA ALA A 83 6.98 -0.35 -1.18
C ALA A 83 8.17 0.62 -1.13
N ALA A 84 8.84 0.82 -2.26
CA ALA A 84 9.99 1.73 -2.33
C ALA A 84 9.66 3.15 -2.79
N ALA A 85 8.50 3.33 -3.41
CA ALA A 85 8.02 4.61 -3.91
C ALA A 85 6.52 4.55 -4.21
N CYS A 86 5.92 5.73 -4.36
CA CYS A 86 4.62 5.93 -4.99
C CYS A 86 4.80 6.67 -6.33
N VAL A 87 4.12 6.21 -7.38
CA VAL A 87 4.24 6.74 -8.75
C VAL A 87 2.87 7.06 -9.34
N GLU A 88 2.78 8.16 -10.08
CA GLU A 88 1.66 8.48 -10.96
C GLU A 88 2.10 8.29 -12.42
N LEU A 89 1.38 7.43 -13.15
CA LEU A 89 1.61 7.13 -14.55
C LEU A 89 0.46 7.66 -15.40
N ASP A 90 0.77 8.26 -16.54
CA ASP A 90 -0.24 8.54 -17.55
C ASP A 90 -0.65 7.27 -18.33
N TRP A 91 -1.54 7.42 -19.30
CA TRP A 91 -2.01 6.33 -20.15
C TRP A 91 -0.90 5.70 -21.00
N ASP A 92 0.18 6.41 -21.29
CA ASP A 92 1.28 5.93 -22.14
C ASP A 92 2.46 5.37 -21.31
N ASN A 93 2.30 5.25 -19.99
CA ASN A 93 3.32 4.84 -19.00
C ASN A 93 4.39 5.90 -18.71
N ASN A 94 4.17 7.16 -19.06
CA ASN A 94 5.08 8.22 -18.64
C ASN A 94 4.87 8.50 -17.14
N ILE A 95 5.97 8.63 -16.42
CA ILE A 95 5.95 9.04 -15.01
C ILE A 95 5.63 10.53 -14.96
N LEU A 96 4.47 10.87 -14.40
CA LEU A 96 4.05 12.25 -14.17
C LEU A 96 4.49 12.76 -12.81
N TRP A 97 4.55 11.87 -11.82
CA TRP A 97 4.94 12.19 -10.46
C TRP A 97 5.53 10.95 -9.78
N GLU A 98 6.50 11.14 -8.89
CA GLU A 98 7.10 10.07 -8.10
C GLU A 98 7.52 10.61 -6.72
N TYR A 99 7.27 9.82 -5.68
CA TYR A 99 7.79 10.05 -4.33
C TYR A 99 8.55 8.83 -3.85
N ASN A 100 9.86 9.02 -3.65
CA ASN A 100 10.78 7.99 -3.19
C ASN A 100 10.87 7.98 -1.67
N ASP A 101 10.31 6.94 -1.07
CA ASP A 101 10.47 6.68 0.36
C ASP A 101 10.43 5.16 0.56
N PRO A 102 11.55 4.54 0.97
CA PRO A 102 11.61 3.10 1.10
C PRO A 102 10.68 2.56 2.17
N TRP A 103 10.18 3.39 3.09
CA TRP A 103 9.37 2.96 4.24
C TRP A 103 7.87 2.99 4.00
N ILE A 104 7.42 3.30 2.78
CA ILE A 104 6.01 3.21 2.42
C ILE A 104 5.53 1.76 2.57
N HIS A 105 4.30 1.57 3.04
CA HIS A 105 3.68 0.26 3.06
C HIS A 105 2.17 0.32 2.80
N HIS A 106 1.66 -0.76 2.20
CA HIS A 106 0.27 -1.06 1.90
C HIS A 106 -0.46 -0.04 1.04
N ASP A 107 -0.68 1.19 1.52
CA ASP A 107 -1.69 2.08 0.96
C ASP A 107 -1.24 3.51 0.71
N GLN A 108 -1.93 4.13 -0.25
CA GLN A 108 -1.75 5.50 -0.69
C GLN A 108 -3.11 6.07 -1.08
N LYS A 109 -3.27 7.41 -1.02
CA LYS A 109 -4.48 8.06 -1.54
C LYS A 109 -4.20 9.43 -2.11
N ARG A 110 -4.60 9.70 -3.36
CA ARG A 110 -4.64 11.08 -3.89
C ARG A 110 -5.84 11.84 -3.30
N LEU A 111 -5.57 13.00 -2.72
CA LEU A 111 -6.57 13.92 -2.18
C LEU A 111 -7.08 14.88 -3.25
N ALA A 112 -8.27 15.44 -3.02
CA ALA A 112 -8.90 16.41 -3.91
C ALA A 112 -8.12 17.72 -4.08
N ASN A 113 -7.27 18.07 -3.10
CA ASN A 113 -6.38 19.24 -3.18
C ASN A 113 -5.08 18.96 -3.97
N GLY A 114 -4.89 17.75 -4.48
CA GLY A 114 -3.69 17.33 -5.22
C GLY A 114 -2.59 16.72 -4.35
N ASN A 115 -2.68 16.81 -3.02
CA ASN A 115 -1.74 16.13 -2.12
C ASN A 115 -1.95 14.62 -2.14
N THR A 116 -0.94 13.85 -1.77
CA THR A 116 -1.01 12.39 -1.67
C THR A 116 -0.79 11.97 -0.22
N LEU A 117 -1.73 11.20 0.33
CA LEU A 117 -1.54 10.48 1.58
C LEU A 117 -0.69 9.24 1.33
N LEU A 118 0.34 9.03 2.14
CA LEU A 118 1.21 7.87 2.10
C LEU A 118 1.28 7.24 3.47
N LEU A 119 0.98 5.95 3.55
CA LEU A 119 1.22 5.16 4.74
C LEU A 119 2.68 4.71 4.77
N ARG A 120 3.38 4.97 5.87
CA ARG A 120 4.78 4.56 6.05
C ARG A 120 5.08 4.12 7.46
N TRP A 121 6.14 3.34 7.61
CA TRP A 121 6.71 3.05 8.92
C TRP A 121 7.67 4.16 9.38
N GLU A 122 7.67 4.44 10.68
CA GLU A 122 8.68 5.24 11.35
C GLU A 122 9.15 4.55 12.65
N PRO A 123 10.43 4.67 13.05
CA PRO A 123 10.89 4.13 14.32
C PRO A 123 10.15 4.76 15.51
N MET A 124 9.63 3.90 16.39
CA MET A 124 8.94 4.37 17.59
C MET A 124 9.91 4.90 18.65
N PRO A 125 9.50 5.90 19.46
CA PRO A 125 10.25 6.28 20.64
C PRO A 125 10.39 5.11 21.62
N ARG A 126 11.62 4.75 21.98
CA ARG A 126 11.93 3.63 22.89
C ARG A 126 11.15 3.64 24.22
N ARG A 127 10.78 4.83 24.71
CA ARG A 127 9.98 5.00 25.94
C ARG A 127 8.56 4.45 25.81
N LEU A 128 8.00 4.43 24.60
CA LEU A 128 6.64 3.95 24.32
C LEU A 128 6.60 2.44 24.08
N ILE A 129 7.66 1.87 23.50
CA ILE A 129 7.75 0.43 23.18
C ILE A 129 7.46 -0.46 24.40
N LYS A 130 7.94 -0.06 25.58
CA LYS A 130 7.73 -0.81 26.83
C LYS A 130 6.27 -0.86 27.30
N ARG A 131 5.42 0.04 26.79
CA ARG A 131 4.00 0.10 27.14
C ARG A 131 3.14 -0.77 26.22
N ILE A 132 3.67 -1.15 25.05
CA ILE A 132 2.93 -1.93 24.04
C ILE A 132 2.82 -3.37 24.50
N SER A 133 1.58 -3.82 24.66
CA SER A 133 1.25 -5.19 25.10
C SER A 133 0.88 -6.09 23.93
N GLY A 134 0.85 -7.41 24.17
CA GLY A 134 0.51 -8.40 23.15
C GLY A 134 1.65 -8.78 22.21
N GLY A 135 1.32 -9.53 21.15
CA GLY A 135 2.29 -10.10 20.22
C GLY A 135 3.29 -11.10 20.84
N TYR A 136 4.07 -11.76 19.99
CA TYR A 136 5.15 -12.64 20.42
C TYR A 136 6.51 -12.12 19.97
N ASN A 137 7.58 -12.50 20.68
CA ASN A 137 8.94 -12.16 20.27
C ASN A 137 9.41 -13.19 19.24
N ALA A 138 9.49 -12.78 17.97
CA ALA A 138 10.05 -13.62 16.93
C ALA A 138 11.57 -13.80 17.13
N THR A 139 12.09 -14.97 16.75
CA THR A 139 13.53 -15.24 16.83
C THR A 139 14.32 -14.24 15.98
N GLY A 140 15.25 -13.51 16.62
CA GLY A 140 16.07 -12.50 15.95
C GLY A 140 15.50 -11.08 15.96
N ASP A 141 14.32 -10.87 16.56
CA ASP A 141 13.77 -9.54 16.81
C ASP A 141 14.52 -8.82 17.95
N ASP A 142 14.69 -7.50 17.85
CA ASP A 142 15.28 -6.67 18.90
C ASP A 142 14.15 -5.95 19.66
N PRO A 143 13.81 -6.37 20.90
CA PRO A 143 12.70 -5.79 21.66
C PRO A 143 12.89 -4.31 22.04
N LYS A 144 14.05 -3.71 21.74
CA LYS A 144 14.33 -2.28 21.92
C LYS A 144 14.00 -1.44 20.69
N HIS A 145 13.66 -2.06 19.56
CA HIS A 145 13.29 -1.41 18.32
C HIS A 145 11.92 -1.92 17.89
N MET A 146 11.08 -0.99 17.46
CA MET A 146 9.76 -1.28 16.93
C MET A 146 9.43 -0.15 15.97
N LEU A 147 8.84 -0.49 14.85
CA LEU A 147 8.28 0.47 13.90
C LEU A 147 6.85 0.80 14.30
N GLY A 148 6.38 1.98 13.92
CA GLY A 148 4.96 2.26 13.97
C GLY A 148 4.49 3.04 12.76
N ASP A 149 3.17 3.07 12.62
CA ASP A 149 2.53 3.67 11.48
C ASP A 149 2.60 5.21 11.54
N ALA A 150 2.95 5.80 10.41
CA ALA A 150 2.85 7.22 10.18
C ALA A 150 2.16 7.47 8.84
N VAL A 151 1.32 8.51 8.79
CA VAL A 151 0.68 8.97 7.56
C VAL A 151 1.31 10.30 7.18
N LEU A 152 1.85 10.38 5.97
CA LEU A 152 2.35 11.61 5.38
C LEU A 152 1.28 12.19 4.46
N GLU A 153 0.99 13.49 4.57
CA GLU A 153 0.34 14.25 3.50
C GLU A 153 1.45 14.96 2.72
N VAL A 154 1.68 14.53 1.47
CA VAL A 154 2.75 15.02 0.61
C VAL A 154 2.18 15.91 -0.49
N THR A 155 2.77 17.08 -0.70
CA THR A 155 2.35 18.02 -1.75
C THR A 155 2.77 17.52 -3.14
N PRO A 156 2.18 18.05 -4.24
CA PRO A 156 2.64 17.74 -5.60
C PRO A 156 4.14 17.98 -5.81
N GLU A 157 4.73 18.96 -5.11
CA GLU A 157 6.16 19.29 -5.15
C GLU A 157 7.04 18.33 -4.33
N GLY A 158 6.44 17.37 -3.62
CA GLY A 158 7.13 16.37 -2.81
C GLY A 158 7.43 16.81 -1.36
N SER A 159 6.90 17.95 -0.91
CA SER A 159 7.09 18.42 0.47
C SER A 159 6.07 17.79 1.43
N ILE A 160 6.43 17.58 2.70
CA ILE A 160 5.50 17.05 3.71
C ILE A 160 4.67 18.21 4.25
N ALA A 161 3.38 18.25 3.92
CA ALA A 161 2.43 19.23 4.45
C ALA A 161 1.99 18.89 5.87
N ARG A 162 1.72 17.59 6.14
CA ARG A 162 1.32 17.09 7.46
C ARG A 162 1.89 15.71 7.71
N LYS A 163 1.96 15.37 9.00
CA LYS A 163 2.36 14.05 9.47
C LYS A 163 1.50 13.66 10.66
N TRP A 164 0.99 12.45 10.62
CA TRP A 164 0.30 11.80 11.73
C TRP A 164 1.09 10.56 12.14
N ARG A 165 1.11 10.22 13.43
CA ARG A 165 1.82 9.05 13.97
C ARG A 165 0.92 8.29 14.92
N SER A 166 0.84 6.97 14.77
CA SER A 166 -0.04 6.11 15.58
C SER A 166 0.14 6.35 17.07
N TRP A 167 1.38 6.39 17.55
CA TRP A 167 1.71 6.56 18.97
C TRP A 167 1.44 7.93 19.58
N GLU A 168 1.00 8.91 18.78
CA GLU A 168 0.55 10.22 19.26
C GLU A 168 -0.97 10.25 19.47
N HIS A 169 -1.70 9.25 18.96
CA HIS A 169 -3.16 9.25 18.89
C HIS A 169 -3.82 7.96 19.38
N LEU A 170 -3.09 6.84 19.42
CA LEU A 170 -3.52 5.54 19.91
C LEU A 170 -2.99 5.28 21.32
N ASP A 171 -3.64 4.37 22.05
CA ASP A 171 -3.24 3.98 23.41
C ASP A 171 -2.54 2.61 23.40
N PRO A 172 -1.22 2.54 23.65
CA PRO A 172 -0.45 1.30 23.69
C PRO A 172 -1.00 0.21 24.63
N GLU A 173 -1.81 0.59 25.62
CA GLU A 173 -2.37 -0.34 26.61
C GLU A 173 -3.71 -0.94 26.15
N ILE A 174 -4.44 -0.25 25.27
CA ILE A 174 -5.74 -0.68 24.73
C ILE A 174 -5.55 -1.31 23.35
N ASP A 175 -4.77 -0.66 22.49
CA ASP A 175 -4.51 -1.04 21.12
C ASP A 175 -3.40 -2.10 21.07
N MET A 176 -3.61 -3.23 21.73
CA MET A 176 -2.58 -4.27 21.87
C MET A 176 -2.34 -5.06 20.57
N ILE A 177 -1.13 -5.57 20.40
CA ILE A 177 -0.78 -6.43 19.25
C ILE A 177 -1.46 -7.79 19.41
N CYS A 178 -2.03 -8.32 18.32
CA CYS A 178 -2.59 -9.67 18.29
C CYS A 178 -1.54 -10.70 18.78
N PRO A 179 -1.87 -11.64 19.67
CA PRO A 179 -0.91 -12.62 20.17
C PRO A 179 -0.25 -13.53 19.12
N LEU A 180 -0.79 -13.56 17.90
CA LEU A 180 -0.28 -14.32 16.75
C LEU A 180 0.63 -13.50 15.83
N ASP A 181 0.80 -12.21 16.09
CA ASP A 181 1.67 -11.32 15.34
C ASP A 181 2.94 -11.03 16.14
N ASP A 182 4.05 -10.79 15.45
CA ASP A 182 5.30 -10.43 16.10
C ASP A 182 5.35 -8.95 16.48
N ARG A 183 6.42 -8.56 17.19
CA ARG A 183 6.57 -7.24 17.80
C ARG A 183 7.47 -6.29 17.02
N ARG A 184 7.74 -6.56 15.73
CA ARG A 184 8.57 -5.68 14.90
C ARG A 184 7.87 -4.35 14.59
N GLU A 185 6.55 -4.32 14.60
CA GLU A 185 5.74 -3.13 14.30
C GLU A 185 4.46 -3.00 15.14
N TRP A 186 3.94 -1.78 15.24
CA TRP A 186 2.67 -1.41 15.86
C TRP A 186 2.09 -0.18 15.15
N THR A 187 0.98 -0.23 14.42
CA THR A 187 -0.23 -1.06 14.53
C THR A 187 -0.53 -1.91 13.29
N HIS A 188 0.35 -1.89 12.29
CA HIS A 188 0.15 -2.51 10.98
C HIS A 188 -1.10 -1.99 10.26
N ALA A 189 -1.25 -0.67 10.20
CA ALA A 189 -2.22 -0.07 9.30
C ALA A 189 -1.96 -0.59 7.88
N ASN A 190 -3.04 -0.89 7.15
CA ASN A 190 -2.96 -1.43 5.80
C ASN A 190 -3.91 -0.76 4.81
N SER A 191 -4.65 0.26 5.26
CA SER A 191 -5.45 1.10 4.39
C SER A 191 -5.58 2.51 4.95
N ILE A 192 -5.68 3.49 4.04
CA ILE A 192 -5.95 4.89 4.36
C ILE A 192 -7.02 5.40 3.42
N ASP A 193 -8.02 6.07 3.98
CA ASP A 193 -8.98 6.85 3.20
C ASP A 193 -9.38 8.13 3.95
N THR A 194 -10.04 9.03 3.25
CA THR A 194 -10.62 10.25 3.83
C THR A 194 -11.94 9.95 4.53
N ALA A 195 -12.17 10.59 5.67
CA ALA A 195 -13.50 10.65 6.26
C ALA A 195 -14.36 11.70 5.52
N PRO A 196 -15.70 11.70 5.68
CA PRO A 196 -16.59 12.64 4.98
C PRO A 196 -16.26 14.12 5.18
N ASN A 197 -15.55 14.47 6.26
CA ASN A 197 -15.12 15.82 6.61
C ASN A 197 -13.64 16.10 6.30
N GLY A 198 -12.97 15.22 5.54
CA GLY A 198 -11.53 15.22 5.36
C GLY A 198 -10.80 14.70 6.60
#